data_AF-H1PQB6-F1
#
_entry.id   AF-H1PQB6-F1
#
_cell.length_a   1.000
_cell.length_b   1.000
_cell.length_c   1.000
_cell.angle_alpha   90.00
_cell.angle_beta   90.00
_cell.angle_gamma   90.00
#
_symmetry.space_group_name_H-M   'P 1'
#
loop_
_entity.id
_entity.type
_entity.pdbx_description
1 polymer ?
#
loop_
_entity_poly.entity_id
_entity_poly.type
_entity_poly.pdbx_seq_one_letter_code
_entity_poly.pdbx_strand_id
1 'polypeptide(L)'
;MKEVYTNLMKVYTRKGDSGETGLYGGSRISKNSIKVDTYGNIDESAAFIGAARALIKDKEIKDILYKIQEKFLVIGAYLASDKNGIAKLKEKIEISDIENLEKIMDEYSKNLLPLYKFIIPGENIESAALHVARTVVRRSERKIVALKERDEVAPEVLKYVNRVSDILFVLARVVEDQEAVRHISNAIIEKINVYEKKNLLSLEEAKKIVESGKNKAREMKKDFVLAVVNSEGNLILEEKMDNAILASIEIALKKAYTAAALKIETSELAKLVQPNGSLYGLHTDQRHVVFGGGSLLKKNGEIVGAVGVSGGTVDEDMTVAKACVEAFCKS
;
A
#
# COMPACT_ATOMS: atom_id res chain seq x y z
N MET A 1 33.88 7.35 10.83
CA MET A 1 34.35 7.95 12.09
C MET A 1 35.83 7.66 12.28
N LYS A 2 36.69 8.69 12.27
CA LYS A 2 37.94 8.65 13.04
C LYS A 2 37.55 8.98 14.47
N GLU A 3 37.80 8.06 15.39
CA GLU A 3 37.43 8.14 16.80
C GLU A 3 38.04 9.39 17.45
N VAL A 4 37.19 10.30 17.93
CA VAL A 4 37.59 11.33 18.89
C VAL A 4 37.01 10.91 20.24
N TYR A 5 37.68 9.98 20.93
CA TYR A 5 37.39 9.73 22.34
C TYR A 5 37.87 10.95 23.13
N THR A 6 36.93 11.82 23.52
CA THR A 6 37.16 12.74 24.62
C THR A 6 37.08 11.92 25.91
N ASN A 7 38.19 11.82 26.64
CA ASN A 7 38.28 11.10 27.90
C ASN A 7 37.45 11.82 28.99
N LEU A 8 36.13 11.61 28.98
CA LEU A 8 35.16 12.23 29.88
C LEU A 8 35.01 11.40 31.16
N MET A 9 36.07 11.31 31.99
CA MET A 9 35.96 10.64 33.30
C MET A 9 35.10 11.43 34.31
N LYS A 10 34.91 12.74 34.12
CA LYS A 10 33.95 13.58 34.86
C LYS A 10 33.31 14.61 33.91
N VAL A 11 31.99 14.57 33.80
CA VAL A 11 31.21 15.46 32.91
C VAL A 11 31.04 16.87 33.50
N TYR A 12 30.96 17.00 34.83
CA TYR A 12 30.75 18.30 35.49
C TYR A 12 32.07 18.93 35.97
N THR A 13 32.23 20.25 35.76
CA THR A 13 33.44 21.00 36.14
C THR A 13 33.19 22.12 37.16
N ARG A 14 31.92 22.45 37.47
CA ARG A 14 31.47 23.58 38.32
C ARG A 14 31.88 24.98 37.86
N LYS A 15 32.69 25.11 36.80
CA LYS A 15 33.13 26.39 36.22
C LYS A 15 32.00 27.24 35.63
N GLY A 16 30.80 26.67 35.48
CA GLY A 16 29.62 27.36 34.94
C GLY A 16 28.60 27.75 36.00
N ASP A 17 28.87 27.54 37.29
CA ASP A 17 27.91 27.75 38.38
C ASP A 17 27.66 29.25 38.63
N SER A 18 28.57 30.12 38.21
CA SER A 18 28.41 31.59 38.23
C SER A 18 27.52 32.14 37.12
N GLY A 19 26.93 31.28 36.27
CA GLY A 19 26.08 31.70 35.15
C GLY A 19 26.83 32.01 33.84
N GLU A 20 28.15 31.81 33.80
CA GLU A 20 28.96 31.94 32.58
C GLU A 20 29.32 30.59 31.96
N THR A 21 29.73 30.61 30.70
CA THR A 21 30.26 29.45 29.98
C THR A 21 31.46 29.85 29.11
N GLY A 22 32.33 28.88 28.81
CA GLY A 22 33.45 29.08 27.90
C GLY A 22 33.05 28.82 26.45
N LEU A 23 33.53 29.66 25.54
CA LEU A 23 33.47 29.41 24.09
C LEU A 23 34.70 28.63 23.64
N TYR A 24 34.56 27.91 22.53
CA TYR A 24 35.71 27.33 21.84
C TYR A 24 36.61 28.47 21.37
N GLY A 25 37.88 28.46 21.79
CA GLY A 25 38.82 29.58 21.61
C GLY A 25 39.25 30.26 22.91
N GLY A 26 38.51 30.05 24.01
CA GLY A 26 38.94 30.35 25.38
C GLY A 26 38.26 31.56 26.05
N SER A 27 37.53 32.37 25.29
CA SER A 27 36.71 33.45 25.87
C SER A 27 35.54 32.91 26.72
N ARG A 28 35.01 33.74 27.62
CA ARG A 28 33.85 33.43 28.47
C ARG A 28 32.71 34.39 28.20
N ILE A 29 31.48 33.89 28.29
CA ILE A 29 30.27 34.66 28.05
C ILE A 29 29.15 34.22 29.00
N SER A 30 28.20 35.11 29.28
CA SER A 30 26.99 34.76 30.01
C SER A 30 26.20 33.65 29.29
N LYS A 31 25.67 32.68 30.06
CA LYS A 31 24.77 31.63 29.54
C LYS A 31 23.47 32.17 28.97
N ASN A 32 23.07 33.38 29.34
CA ASN A 32 21.90 34.07 28.80
C ASN A 32 22.23 34.95 27.57
N SER A 33 23.45 34.84 27.04
CA SER A 33 23.78 35.55 25.80
C SER A 33 23.05 34.94 24.60
N ILE A 34 22.73 35.80 23.63
CA ILE A 34 22.09 35.37 22.38
C ILE A 34 22.90 34.30 21.65
N LYS A 35 24.24 34.35 21.73
CA LYS A 35 25.12 33.36 21.12
C LYS A 35 24.95 31.98 21.75
N VAL A 36 24.86 31.91 23.09
CA VAL A 36 24.62 30.68 23.84
C VAL A 36 23.23 30.12 23.55
N ASP A 37 22.22 30.97 23.55
CA ASP A 37 20.86 30.60 23.17
C ASP A 37 20.83 30.01 21.74
N THR A 38 21.50 30.65 20.78
CA THR A 38 21.52 30.18 19.38
C THR A 38 22.15 28.80 19.21
N TYR A 39 23.36 28.55 19.73
CA TYR A 39 23.95 27.21 19.59
C TYR A 39 23.22 26.15 20.43
N GLY A 40 22.59 26.55 21.55
CA GLY A 40 21.73 25.67 22.33
C GLY A 40 20.46 25.24 21.57
N ASN A 41 19.84 26.15 20.81
CA ASN A 41 18.72 25.81 19.94
C ASN A 41 19.15 24.88 18.78
N ILE A 42 20.38 25.04 18.26
CA ILE A 42 20.95 24.10 17.27
C ILE A 42 21.15 22.70 17.85
N ASP A 43 21.66 22.60 19.07
CA ASP A 43 21.78 21.32 19.78
C ASP A 43 20.40 20.66 20.00
N GLU A 44 19.41 21.43 20.45
CA GLU A 44 18.04 20.96 20.60
C GLU A 44 17.46 20.46 19.26
N SER A 45 17.73 21.19 18.16
CA SER A 45 17.31 20.77 16.82
C SER A 45 17.95 19.43 16.43
N ALA A 46 19.25 19.26 16.66
CA ALA A 46 19.96 18.02 16.39
C ALA A 46 19.40 16.84 17.21
N ALA A 47 19.00 17.09 18.46
CA ALA A 47 18.35 16.10 19.32
C ALA A 47 16.96 15.69 18.77
N PHE A 48 16.13 16.65 18.35
CA PHE A 48 14.82 16.33 17.76
C PHE A 48 14.95 15.64 16.39
N ILE A 49 15.94 16.01 15.57
CA ILE A 49 16.26 15.28 14.32
C ILE A 49 16.68 13.85 14.66
N GLY A 50 17.46 13.65 15.72
CA GLY A 50 17.83 12.31 16.21
C GLY A 50 16.65 11.48 16.69
N ALA A 51 15.72 12.11 17.42
CA ALA A 51 14.48 11.47 17.85
C ALA A 51 13.61 11.05 16.66
N ALA A 52 13.44 11.94 15.67
CA ALA A 52 12.75 11.60 14.44
C ALA A 52 13.45 10.44 13.71
N ARG A 53 14.78 10.51 13.54
CA ARG A 53 15.58 9.45 12.90
C ARG A 53 15.41 8.08 13.57
N ALA A 54 15.25 8.03 14.89
CA ALA A 54 15.04 6.77 15.60
C ALA A 54 13.70 6.09 15.25
N LEU A 55 12.68 6.88 14.89
CA LEU A 55 11.33 6.42 14.55
C LEU A 55 11.20 6.02 13.08
N ILE A 56 11.98 6.64 12.18
CA ILE A 56 11.97 6.31 10.75
C ILE A 56 12.27 4.82 10.53
N LYS A 57 11.64 4.21 9.52
CA LYS A 57 11.92 2.84 9.10
C LYS A 57 12.87 2.79 7.91
N ASP A 58 12.68 3.70 6.96
CA ASP A 58 13.49 3.84 5.73
C ASP A 58 14.96 4.16 6.05
N LYS A 59 15.87 3.33 5.53
CA LYS A 59 17.32 3.46 5.79
C LYS A 59 17.93 4.68 5.10
N GLU A 60 17.48 5.03 3.91
CA GLU A 60 18.00 6.18 3.17
C GLU A 60 17.63 7.48 3.88
N ILE A 61 16.37 7.59 4.32
CA ILE A 61 15.91 8.72 5.13
C ILE A 61 16.70 8.81 6.44
N LYS A 62 16.99 7.68 7.10
CA LYS A 62 17.85 7.67 8.29
C LYS A 62 19.24 8.22 8.03
N ASP A 63 19.86 7.82 6.92
CA ASP A 63 21.21 8.25 6.55
C ASP A 63 21.23 9.74 6.21
N ILE A 64 20.18 10.27 5.58
CA ILE A 64 20.01 11.71 5.33
C ILE A 64 19.91 12.47 6.66
N LEU A 65 19.03 12.04 7.56
CA LEU A 65 18.87 12.68 8.88
C LEU A 65 20.15 12.62 9.70
N TYR A 66 20.88 11.50 9.65
CA TYR A 66 22.17 11.35 10.33
C TYR A 66 23.22 12.34 9.81
N LYS A 67 23.35 12.49 8.48
CA LYS A 67 24.25 13.49 7.87
C LYS A 67 23.86 14.92 8.26
N ILE A 68 22.57 15.22 8.35
CA ILE A 68 22.09 16.51 8.86
C ILE A 68 22.52 16.70 10.33
N GLN A 69 22.40 15.69 11.19
CA GLN A 69 22.88 15.78 12.57
C GLN A 69 24.40 16.06 12.65
N GLU A 70 25.21 15.42 11.81
CA GLU A 70 26.66 15.69 11.73
C GLU A 70 26.92 17.16 11.34
N LYS A 71 26.18 17.70 10.37
CA LYS A 71 26.29 19.11 9.97
C LYS A 71 25.78 20.07 11.05
N PHE A 72 24.75 19.71 11.80
CA PHE A 72 24.30 20.49 12.96
C PHE A 72 25.34 20.53 14.07
N LEU A 73 26.10 19.46 14.29
CA LEU A 73 27.23 19.47 15.22
C LEU A 73 28.33 20.44 14.76
N VAL A 74 28.64 20.45 13.46
CA VAL A 74 29.60 21.43 12.87
C VAL A 74 29.09 22.87 13.05
N ILE A 75 27.81 23.12 12.79
CA ILE A 75 27.17 24.44 13.01
C ILE A 75 27.22 24.84 14.49
N GLY A 76 26.91 23.92 15.39
CA GLY A 76 26.98 24.13 16.83
C GLY A 76 28.39 24.50 17.28
N ALA A 77 29.41 23.78 16.81
CA ALA A 77 30.80 24.08 17.08
C ALA A 77 31.21 25.48 16.56
N TYR A 78 30.78 25.83 15.34
CA TYR A 78 31.01 27.16 14.76
C TYR A 78 30.37 28.28 15.61
N LEU A 79 29.09 28.13 15.96
CA LEU A 79 28.36 29.13 16.75
C LEU A 79 28.85 29.21 18.20
N ALA A 80 29.38 28.12 18.76
CA ALA A 80 30.00 28.07 20.09
C ALA A 80 31.46 28.57 20.09
N SER A 81 31.99 29.08 18.97
CA SER A 81 33.38 29.54 18.84
C SER A 81 33.53 31.06 18.88
N ASP A 82 34.61 31.56 19.49
CA ASP A 82 35.10 32.92 19.26
C ASP A 82 36.01 32.99 18.01
N LYS A 83 36.59 34.15 17.71
CA LYS A 83 37.48 34.33 16.54
C LYS A 83 38.65 33.34 16.54
N ASN A 84 39.24 33.05 17.70
CA ASN A 84 40.34 32.09 17.83
C ASN A 84 39.85 30.65 17.69
N GLY A 85 38.64 30.36 18.16
CA GLY A 85 37.98 29.07 17.99
C GLY A 85 37.67 28.77 16.52
N ILE A 86 37.08 29.74 15.81
CA ILE A 86 36.71 29.61 14.40
C ILE A 86 37.95 29.28 13.56
N ALA A 87 39.08 29.95 13.80
CA ALA A 87 40.34 29.69 13.10
C ALA A 87 40.90 28.26 13.32
N LYS A 88 40.47 27.56 14.38
CA LYS A 88 40.88 26.18 14.70
C LYS A 88 39.91 25.12 14.17
N LEU A 89 38.74 25.50 13.67
CA LEU A 89 37.77 24.55 13.11
C LEU A 89 38.29 24.02 11.77
N LYS A 90 38.23 22.70 11.61
CA LYS A 90 38.66 22.01 10.39
C LYS A 90 37.53 21.84 9.38
N GLU A 91 36.30 21.82 9.87
CA GLU A 91 35.10 21.60 9.07
C GLU A 91 34.21 22.84 9.16
N LYS A 92 33.55 23.15 8.05
CA LYS A 92 32.60 24.25 7.91
C LYS A 92 31.46 23.80 6.99
N ILE A 93 30.36 24.55 7.02
CA ILE A 93 29.28 24.38 6.04
C ILE A 93 29.74 24.96 4.71
N GLU A 94 29.62 24.17 3.65
CA GLU A 94 29.96 24.56 2.30
C GLU A 94 28.70 24.75 1.44
N ILE A 95 28.84 25.42 0.30
CA ILE A 95 27.74 25.60 -0.66
C ILE A 95 27.24 24.24 -1.17
N SER A 96 28.16 23.30 -1.39
CA SER A 96 27.87 21.91 -1.79
C SER A 96 26.95 21.18 -0.81
N ASP A 97 27.02 21.51 0.49
CA ASP A 97 26.13 20.91 1.50
C ASP A 97 24.68 21.36 1.28
N ILE A 98 24.47 22.62 0.88
CA ILE A 98 23.16 23.21 0.61
C ILE A 98 22.60 22.65 -0.70
N GLU A 99 23.42 22.63 -1.75
CA GLU A 99 23.06 22.07 -3.06
C GLU A 99 22.69 20.58 -2.95
N ASN A 100 23.39 19.83 -2.10
CA ASN A 100 23.06 18.43 -1.85
C ASN A 100 21.69 18.26 -1.19
N LEU A 101 21.30 19.13 -0.25
CA LEU A 101 19.93 19.10 0.32
C LEU A 101 18.88 19.43 -0.73
N GLU A 102 19.13 20.42 -1.58
CA GLU A 102 18.23 20.81 -2.68
C GLU A 102 18.05 19.65 -3.66
N LYS A 103 19.14 18.99 -4.06
CA LYS A 103 19.10 17.80 -4.92
C LYS A 103 18.28 16.66 -4.31
N ILE A 104 18.46 16.38 -3.01
CA ILE A 104 17.70 15.33 -2.32
C ILE A 104 16.21 15.70 -2.29
N MET A 105 15.87 16.96 -1.99
CA MET A 105 14.48 17.42 -2.02
C MET A 105 13.85 17.27 -3.40
N ASP A 106 14.57 17.64 -4.46
CA ASP A 106 14.10 17.49 -5.84
C ASP A 106 13.87 16.02 -6.21
N GLU A 107 14.74 15.12 -5.75
CA GLU A 107 14.62 13.68 -5.99
C GLU A 107 13.37 13.10 -5.33
N TYR A 108 13.16 13.35 -4.03
CA TYR A 108 11.98 12.87 -3.33
C TYR A 108 10.69 13.53 -3.84
N SER A 109 10.73 14.81 -4.21
CA SER A 109 9.54 15.54 -4.65
C SER A 109 8.96 15.03 -5.98
N LYS A 110 9.75 14.37 -6.83
CA LYS A 110 9.27 13.78 -8.10
C LYS A 110 8.18 12.73 -7.91
N ASN A 111 8.22 12.01 -6.80
CA ASN A 111 7.32 10.89 -6.53
C ASN A 111 6.19 11.26 -5.56
N LEU A 112 6.19 12.49 -5.02
CA LEU A 112 5.14 12.96 -4.12
C LEU A 112 3.90 13.35 -4.90
N LEU A 113 2.74 13.04 -4.34
CA LEU A 113 1.47 13.55 -4.86
C LEU A 113 1.45 15.10 -4.81
N PRO A 114 0.82 15.79 -5.76
CA PRO A 114 0.75 17.25 -5.73
C PRO A 114 0.02 17.74 -4.48
N LEU A 115 0.53 18.82 -3.87
CA LEU A 115 -0.06 19.39 -2.66
C LEU A 115 -1.06 20.50 -3.01
N TYR A 116 -2.35 20.23 -2.86
CA TYR A 116 -3.43 21.20 -3.15
C TYR A 116 -3.98 21.93 -1.92
N LYS A 117 -3.60 21.50 -0.70
CA LYS A 117 -4.08 22.05 0.58
C LYS A 117 -2.96 22.01 1.63
N PHE A 118 -3.07 22.82 2.68
CA PHE A 118 -2.16 22.73 3.82
C PHE A 118 -2.27 21.37 4.52
N ILE A 119 -1.12 20.82 4.92
CA ILE A 119 -1.01 19.57 5.67
C ILE A 119 -1.16 19.88 7.17
N ILE A 120 -1.98 19.09 7.86
CA ILE A 120 -2.02 19.07 9.32
C ILE A 120 -0.93 18.09 9.77
N PRO A 121 0.07 18.53 10.54
CA PRO A 121 1.12 17.64 11.01
C PRO A 121 0.61 16.48 11.85
N GLY A 122 1.09 15.28 11.58
CA GLY A 122 0.96 14.14 12.49
C GLY A 122 0.00 13.04 12.04
N GLU A 123 -0.13 12.81 10.74
CA GLU A 123 -0.86 11.66 10.20
C GLU A 123 -0.30 10.32 10.71
N ASN A 124 1.02 10.23 10.89
CA ASN A 124 1.67 9.08 11.51
C ASN A 124 2.83 9.51 12.43
N ILE A 125 3.38 8.55 13.20
CA ILE A 125 4.39 8.80 14.23
C ILE A 125 5.69 9.35 13.61
N GLU A 126 6.10 8.77 12.47
CA GLU A 126 7.27 9.18 11.72
C GLU A 126 7.16 10.64 11.22
N SER A 127 6.05 10.98 10.57
CA SER A 127 5.81 12.31 10.01
C SER A 127 5.60 13.36 11.10
N ALA A 128 4.92 13.00 12.19
CA ALA A 128 4.76 13.84 13.37
C ALA A 128 6.12 14.26 13.94
N ALA A 129 7.03 13.31 14.12
CA ALA A 129 8.36 13.57 14.66
C ALA A 129 9.20 14.46 13.73
N LEU A 130 9.14 14.24 12.42
CA LEU A 130 9.79 15.09 11.42
C LEU A 130 9.24 16.51 11.44
N HIS A 131 7.92 16.68 11.59
CA HIS A 131 7.31 17.99 11.71
C HIS A 131 7.68 18.72 13.01
N VAL A 132 7.76 18.01 14.14
CA VAL A 132 8.26 18.59 15.40
C VAL A 132 9.69 19.09 15.17
N ALA A 133 10.59 18.23 14.66
CA ALA A 133 11.98 18.61 14.36
C ALA A 133 12.04 19.84 13.43
N ARG A 134 11.21 19.87 12.38
CA ARG A 134 11.10 21.02 11.47
C ARG A 134 10.76 22.32 12.20
N THR A 135 9.80 22.30 13.13
CA THR A 135 9.43 23.52 13.88
C THR A 135 10.56 24.01 14.79
N VAL A 136 11.33 23.09 15.39
CA VAL A 136 12.48 23.41 16.23
C VAL A 136 13.63 23.97 15.38
N VAL A 137 13.91 23.38 14.21
CA VAL A 137 14.87 23.92 13.24
C VAL A 137 14.51 25.35 12.82
N ARG A 138 13.24 25.63 12.54
CA ARG A 138 12.76 27.00 12.23
C ARG A 138 12.88 27.95 13.42
N ARG A 139 12.81 27.46 14.65
CA ARG A 139 13.09 28.26 15.84
C ARG A 139 14.57 28.63 15.92
N SER A 140 15.46 27.67 15.67
CA SER A 140 16.91 27.89 15.59
C SER A 140 17.29 28.86 14.47
N GLU A 141 16.64 28.75 13.32
CA GLU A 141 16.79 29.70 12.21
C GLU A 141 16.56 31.15 12.68
N ARG A 142 15.46 31.41 13.40
CA ARG A 142 15.17 32.75 13.96
C ARG A 142 16.23 33.23 14.94
N LYS A 143 16.80 32.32 15.75
CA LYS A 143 17.91 32.65 16.67
C LYS A 143 19.19 33.00 15.92
N ILE A 144 19.48 32.31 14.83
CA ILE A 144 20.61 32.64 13.94
C ILE A 144 20.41 34.03 13.32
N VAL A 145 19.20 34.34 12.83
CA VAL A 145 18.89 35.67 12.30
C VAL A 145 19.12 36.75 13.36
N ALA A 146 18.59 36.57 14.57
CA ALA A 146 18.77 37.54 15.66
C ALA A 146 20.24 37.67 16.09
N LEU A 147 21.03 36.60 16.06
CA LEU A 147 22.47 36.64 16.32
C LEU A 147 23.21 37.44 15.25
N LYS A 148 22.84 37.26 13.98
CA LYS A 148 23.45 37.94 12.82
C LYS A 148 23.32 39.48 12.88
N GLU A 149 22.33 40.01 13.60
CA GLU A 149 22.18 41.45 13.82
C GLU A 149 23.27 42.03 14.75
N ARG A 150 23.98 41.18 15.49
CA ARG A 150 24.95 41.58 16.54
C ARG A 150 26.35 41.06 16.29
N ASP A 151 26.46 39.85 15.73
CA ASP A 151 27.70 39.14 15.47
C ASP A 151 27.80 38.72 14.00
N GLU A 152 29.03 38.55 13.52
CA GLU A 152 29.27 37.98 12.19
C GLU A 152 28.92 36.49 12.17
N VAL A 153 28.05 36.10 11.25
CA VAL A 153 27.63 34.71 11.01
C VAL A 153 27.80 34.38 9.54
N ALA A 154 28.50 33.28 9.25
CA ALA A 154 28.69 32.76 7.90
C ALA A 154 27.33 32.57 7.19
N PRO A 155 27.12 33.16 6.00
CA PRO A 155 25.84 33.09 5.28
C PRO A 155 25.37 31.66 5.01
N GLU A 156 26.30 30.73 4.81
CA GLU A 156 26.06 29.32 4.53
C GLU A 156 25.33 28.63 5.69
N VAL A 157 25.60 29.03 6.94
CA VAL A 157 24.95 28.45 8.13
C VAL A 157 23.46 28.74 8.11
N LEU A 158 23.07 30.00 7.87
CA LEU A 158 21.66 30.38 7.82
C LEU A 158 20.95 29.71 6.65
N LYS A 159 21.58 29.68 5.47
CA LYS A 159 21.02 29.01 4.28
C LYS A 159 20.83 27.51 4.51
N TYR A 160 21.80 26.83 5.12
CA TYR A 160 21.71 25.40 5.39
C TYR A 160 20.58 25.08 6.38
N VAL A 161 20.49 25.80 7.50
CA VAL A 161 19.42 25.61 8.50
C VAL A 161 18.03 25.87 7.90
N ASN A 162 17.91 26.90 7.05
CA ASN A 162 16.67 27.16 6.31
C ASN A 162 16.27 25.96 5.43
N ARG A 163 17.21 25.45 4.62
CA ARG A 163 16.99 24.29 3.74
C ARG A 163 16.70 22.99 4.49
N VAL A 164 17.25 22.84 5.70
CA VAL A 164 16.94 21.69 6.56
C VAL A 164 15.48 21.72 7.01
N SER A 165 14.87 22.90 7.19
CA SER A 165 13.44 22.95 7.50
C SER A 165 12.57 22.48 6.32
N ASP A 166 13.01 22.74 5.09
CA ASP A 166 12.32 22.30 3.88
C ASP A 166 12.47 20.80 3.66
N ILE A 167 13.69 20.24 3.79
CA ILE A 167 13.89 18.80 3.60
C ILE A 167 13.15 17.98 4.66
N LEU A 168 13.06 18.44 5.90
CA LEU A 168 12.26 17.78 6.93
C LEU A 168 10.76 17.79 6.59
N PHE A 169 10.27 18.83 5.90
CA PHE A 169 8.90 18.86 5.39
C PHE A 169 8.71 17.87 4.23
N VAL A 170 9.63 17.83 3.27
CA VAL A 170 9.59 16.88 2.14
C VAL A 170 9.61 15.43 2.66
N LEU A 171 10.53 15.10 3.55
CA LEU A 171 10.66 13.76 4.13
C LEU A 171 9.41 13.37 4.95
N ALA A 172 8.77 14.31 5.64
CA ALA A 172 7.52 14.04 6.37
C ALA A 172 6.41 13.58 5.40
N ARG A 173 6.34 14.19 4.21
CA ARG A 173 5.38 13.79 3.18
C ARG A 173 5.70 12.43 2.56
N VAL A 174 6.99 12.15 2.35
CA VAL A 174 7.42 10.85 1.79
C VAL A 174 6.98 9.70 2.69
N VAL A 175 7.18 9.82 4.00
CA VAL A 175 6.79 8.75 4.93
C VAL A 175 5.27 8.61 5.06
N GLU A 176 4.51 9.69 4.88
CA GLU A 176 3.05 9.65 4.79
C GLU A 176 2.57 8.89 3.54
N ASP A 177 3.10 9.23 2.38
CA ASP A 177 2.76 8.56 1.12
C ASP A 177 3.14 7.06 1.15
N GLN A 178 4.31 6.71 1.70
CA GLN A 178 4.75 5.31 1.85
C GLN A 178 3.79 4.49 2.72
N GLU A 179 3.33 5.04 3.85
CA GLU A 179 2.40 4.34 4.74
C GLU A 179 0.99 4.23 4.11
N ALA A 180 0.53 5.25 3.39
CA ALA A 180 -0.74 5.20 2.66
C ALA A 180 -0.75 4.07 1.60
N VAL A 181 0.31 3.96 0.80
CA VAL A 181 0.47 2.89 -0.19
C VAL A 181 0.48 1.52 0.49
N ARG A 182 1.15 1.38 1.63
CA ARG A 182 1.17 0.15 2.42
C ARG A 182 -0.23 -0.24 2.91
N HIS A 183 -0.99 0.72 3.45
CA HIS A 183 -2.37 0.48 3.91
C HIS A 183 -3.28 0.01 2.77
N ILE A 184 -3.24 0.68 1.61
CA ILE A 184 -4.03 0.28 0.44
C ILE A 184 -3.66 -1.13 -0.01
N SER A 185 -2.36 -1.44 -0.08
CA SER A 185 -1.87 -2.76 -0.50
C SER A 185 -2.35 -3.86 0.43
N ASN A 186 -2.28 -3.64 1.75
CA ASN A 186 -2.78 -4.59 2.75
C ASN A 186 -4.29 -4.81 2.63
N ALA A 187 -5.07 -3.74 2.45
CA ALA A 187 -6.52 -3.84 2.26
C ALA A 187 -6.90 -4.61 1.00
N ILE A 188 -6.11 -4.51 -0.08
CA ILE A 188 -6.29 -5.31 -1.30
C ILE A 188 -5.99 -6.78 -1.03
N ILE A 189 -4.86 -7.09 -0.36
CA ILE A 189 -4.48 -8.47 -0.02
C ILE A 189 -5.55 -9.14 0.85
N GLU A 190 -6.08 -8.44 1.85
CA GLU A 190 -7.18 -8.96 2.68
C GLU A 190 -8.42 -9.29 1.85
N LYS A 191 -8.82 -8.40 0.93
CA LYS A 191 -9.96 -8.65 0.04
C LYS A 191 -9.74 -9.85 -0.89
N ILE A 192 -8.52 -10.04 -1.40
CA ILE A 192 -8.17 -11.19 -2.26
C ILE A 192 -8.26 -12.50 -1.44
N ASN A 193 -7.71 -12.54 -0.23
CA ASN A 193 -7.72 -13.74 0.61
C ASN A 193 -9.13 -14.15 1.08
N VAL A 194 -10.05 -13.20 1.20
CA VAL A 194 -11.47 -13.50 1.50
C VAL A 194 -12.17 -14.18 0.33
N TYR A 195 -11.77 -13.91 -0.92
CA TYR A 195 -12.34 -14.53 -2.11
C TYR A 195 -11.99 -16.01 -2.23
N GLU A 196 -10.82 -16.46 -1.75
CA GLU A 196 -10.39 -17.86 -1.85
C GLU A 196 -11.12 -18.85 -0.92
N LYS A 197 -11.97 -18.38 0.01
CA LYS A 197 -12.57 -19.23 1.06
C LYS A 197 -14.09 -19.41 1.04
N LYS A 198 -14.81 -18.86 0.06
CA LYS A 198 -16.24 -19.20 -0.08
C LYS A 198 -16.40 -20.59 -0.71
N ASN A 199 -17.49 -21.29 -0.37
CA ASN A 199 -17.96 -22.60 -0.87
C ASN A 199 -18.03 -22.66 -2.42
N LEU A 200 -16.89 -22.56 -3.07
CA LEU A 200 -16.76 -22.52 -4.52
C LEU A 200 -16.70 -23.95 -5.05
N LEU A 201 -17.40 -24.17 -6.16
CA LEU A 201 -17.25 -25.38 -6.95
C LEU A 201 -15.83 -25.42 -7.53
N SER A 202 -15.04 -26.41 -7.14
CA SER A 202 -13.66 -26.56 -7.61
C SER A 202 -13.59 -27.16 -9.03
N LEU A 203 -12.46 -26.95 -9.72
CA LEU A 203 -12.22 -27.58 -11.03
C LEU A 203 -12.25 -29.11 -10.95
N GLU A 204 -11.76 -29.69 -9.85
CA GLU A 204 -11.78 -31.16 -9.66
C GLU A 204 -13.20 -31.70 -9.44
N GLU A 205 -14.05 -30.97 -8.71
CA GLU A 205 -15.49 -31.29 -8.64
C GLU A 205 -16.15 -31.16 -10.02
N ALA A 206 -15.84 -30.09 -10.79
CA ALA A 206 -16.37 -29.90 -12.14
C ALA A 206 -15.97 -31.03 -13.11
N LYS A 207 -14.72 -31.51 -13.06
CA LYS A 207 -14.26 -32.67 -13.85
C LYS A 207 -15.05 -33.93 -13.52
N LYS A 208 -15.31 -34.20 -12.22
CA LYS A 208 -16.13 -35.35 -11.80
C LYS A 208 -17.57 -35.26 -12.31
N ILE A 209 -18.16 -34.06 -12.28
CA ILE A 209 -19.50 -33.79 -12.81
C ILE A 209 -19.55 -34.10 -14.30
N VAL A 210 -18.61 -33.55 -15.08
CA VAL A 210 -18.54 -33.75 -16.53
C VAL A 210 -18.28 -35.21 -16.88
N GLU A 211 -17.39 -35.92 -16.18
CA GLU A 211 -17.12 -37.34 -16.45
C GLU A 211 -18.35 -38.22 -16.18
N SER A 212 -19.12 -37.93 -15.13
CA SER A 212 -20.40 -38.61 -14.88
C SER A 212 -21.38 -38.44 -16.04
N GLY A 213 -21.52 -37.21 -16.53
CA GLY A 213 -22.39 -36.92 -17.68
C GLY A 213 -21.91 -37.62 -18.96
N LYS A 214 -20.61 -37.61 -19.25
CA LYS A 214 -20.03 -38.35 -20.39
C LYS A 214 -20.25 -39.86 -20.27
N ASN A 215 -20.15 -40.44 -19.07
CA ASN A 215 -20.49 -41.85 -18.86
C ASN A 215 -21.94 -42.13 -19.19
N LYS A 216 -22.87 -41.26 -18.75
CA LYS A 216 -24.28 -41.41 -19.08
C LYS A 216 -24.55 -41.27 -20.58
N ALA A 217 -23.88 -40.33 -21.24
CA ALA A 217 -23.93 -40.13 -22.68
C ALA A 217 -23.47 -41.39 -23.46
N ARG A 218 -22.37 -42.03 -23.02
CA ARG A 218 -21.87 -43.30 -23.60
C ARG A 218 -22.89 -44.43 -23.46
N GLU A 219 -23.57 -44.56 -22.31
CA GLU A 219 -24.66 -45.54 -22.13
C GLU A 219 -25.81 -45.31 -23.14
N MET A 220 -26.13 -44.04 -23.38
CA MET A 220 -27.16 -43.62 -24.34
C MET A 220 -26.70 -43.71 -25.80
N LYS A 221 -25.43 -44.03 -26.05
CA LYS A 221 -24.78 -44.04 -27.38
C LYS A 221 -24.97 -42.72 -28.12
N LYS A 222 -24.83 -41.60 -27.41
CA LYS A 222 -24.96 -40.23 -27.93
C LYS A 222 -23.82 -39.36 -27.43
N ASP A 223 -23.50 -38.32 -28.19
CA ASP A 223 -22.42 -37.38 -27.88
C ASP A 223 -22.99 -36.00 -27.55
N PHE A 224 -22.52 -35.40 -26.44
CA PHE A 224 -23.02 -34.13 -25.91
C PHE A 224 -21.87 -33.14 -25.67
N VAL A 225 -22.23 -31.88 -25.45
CA VAL A 225 -21.41 -30.88 -24.76
C VAL A 225 -21.91 -30.72 -23.34
N LEU A 226 -20.97 -30.66 -22.40
CA LEU A 226 -21.23 -30.42 -20.99
C LEU A 226 -20.43 -29.20 -20.54
N ALA A 227 -21.10 -28.24 -19.91
CA ALA A 227 -20.50 -27.03 -19.36
C ALA A 227 -20.85 -26.90 -17.88
N VAL A 228 -19.87 -26.55 -17.06
CA VAL A 228 -20.02 -26.31 -15.62
C VAL A 228 -19.60 -24.88 -15.32
N VAL A 229 -20.44 -24.16 -14.58
CA VAL A 229 -20.22 -22.77 -14.16
C VAL A 229 -20.26 -22.65 -12.64
N ASN A 230 -19.59 -21.63 -12.09
CA ASN A 230 -19.71 -21.26 -10.68
C ASN A 230 -21.08 -20.60 -10.38
N SER A 231 -21.35 -20.28 -9.12
CA SER A 231 -22.61 -19.65 -8.69
C SER A 231 -22.88 -18.26 -9.30
N GLU A 232 -21.87 -17.62 -9.87
CA GLU A 232 -21.96 -16.32 -10.55
C GLU A 232 -22.15 -16.48 -12.08
N GLY A 233 -22.18 -17.72 -12.59
CA GLY A 233 -22.32 -18.03 -14.01
C GLY A 233 -21.00 -18.00 -14.80
N ASN A 234 -19.85 -17.92 -14.14
CA ASN A 234 -18.55 -17.96 -14.81
C ASN A 234 -18.15 -19.40 -15.13
N LEU A 235 -17.66 -19.65 -16.34
CA LEU A 235 -17.24 -20.97 -16.81
C LEU A 235 -16.08 -21.52 -15.95
N ILE A 236 -16.22 -22.77 -15.51
CA ILE A 236 -15.16 -23.54 -14.86
C ILE A 236 -14.59 -24.58 -15.83
N LEU A 237 -15.46 -25.34 -16.49
CA LEU A 237 -15.07 -26.43 -17.39
C LEU A 237 -16.13 -26.62 -18.48
N GLU A 238 -15.69 -26.78 -19.72
CA GLU A 238 -16.52 -27.20 -20.84
C GLU A 238 -15.82 -28.33 -21.58
N GLU A 239 -16.55 -29.41 -21.87
CA GLU A 239 -16.05 -30.50 -22.70
C GLU A 239 -17.06 -30.89 -23.77
N LYS A 240 -16.57 -31.00 -25.01
CA LYS A 240 -17.32 -31.46 -26.18
C LYS A 240 -16.91 -32.89 -26.49
N MET A 241 -17.85 -33.83 -26.50
CA MET A 241 -17.60 -35.19 -27.01
C MET A 241 -17.39 -35.18 -28.53
N ASP A 242 -16.65 -36.16 -29.06
CA ASP A 242 -16.09 -36.11 -30.43
C ASP A 242 -17.13 -35.81 -31.51
N ASN A 243 -18.30 -36.47 -31.49
CA ASN A 243 -19.35 -36.28 -32.50
C ASN A 243 -20.50 -35.37 -32.05
N ALA A 244 -20.35 -34.66 -30.93
CA ALA A 244 -21.37 -33.73 -30.46
C ALA A 244 -21.57 -32.57 -31.47
N ILE A 245 -22.83 -32.17 -31.65
CA ILE A 245 -23.23 -31.10 -32.59
C ILE A 245 -22.57 -29.78 -32.21
N LEU A 246 -21.95 -29.08 -33.18
CA LEU A 246 -21.20 -27.84 -32.94
C LEU A 246 -22.04 -26.75 -32.23
N ALA A 247 -23.30 -26.59 -32.62
CA ALA A 247 -24.21 -25.63 -31.98
C ALA A 247 -24.43 -25.89 -30.48
N SER A 248 -24.16 -27.10 -30.01
CA SER A 248 -24.32 -27.48 -28.60
C SER A 248 -23.29 -26.85 -27.67
N ILE A 249 -22.17 -26.34 -28.20
CA ILE A 249 -21.14 -25.68 -27.39
C ILE A 249 -21.74 -24.48 -26.66
N GLU A 250 -22.24 -23.52 -27.43
CA GLU A 250 -22.84 -22.31 -26.86
C GLU A 250 -24.12 -22.62 -26.07
N ILE A 251 -24.92 -23.58 -26.53
CA ILE A 251 -26.17 -23.94 -25.86
C ILE A 251 -25.92 -24.56 -24.48
N ALA A 252 -24.95 -25.47 -24.34
CA ALA A 252 -24.62 -26.07 -23.05
C ALA A 252 -24.16 -25.00 -22.05
N LEU A 253 -23.26 -24.11 -22.46
CA LEU A 253 -22.81 -22.99 -21.62
C LEU A 253 -23.98 -22.08 -21.24
N LYS A 254 -24.84 -21.70 -22.18
CA LYS A 254 -26.00 -20.85 -21.91
C LYS A 254 -27.01 -21.51 -20.97
N LYS A 255 -27.23 -22.82 -21.07
CA LYS A 255 -28.09 -23.57 -20.12
C LYS A 255 -27.50 -23.52 -18.71
N ALA A 256 -26.20 -23.76 -18.56
CA ALA A 256 -25.51 -23.67 -17.27
C ALA A 256 -25.59 -22.25 -16.69
N TYR A 257 -25.25 -21.24 -17.51
CA TYR A 257 -25.33 -19.83 -17.16
C TYR A 257 -26.74 -19.42 -16.73
N THR A 258 -27.76 -19.80 -17.51
CA THR A 258 -29.17 -19.48 -17.22
C THR A 258 -29.58 -20.04 -15.87
N ALA A 259 -29.23 -21.30 -15.60
CA ALA A 259 -29.54 -21.92 -14.34
C ALA A 259 -28.88 -21.21 -13.15
N ALA A 260 -27.59 -20.88 -13.26
CA ALA A 260 -26.87 -20.15 -12.21
C ALA A 260 -27.40 -18.73 -12.00
N ALA A 261 -27.59 -17.97 -13.09
CA ALA A 261 -28.00 -16.56 -13.05
C ALA A 261 -29.42 -16.37 -12.50
N LEU A 262 -30.35 -17.23 -12.91
CA LEU A 262 -31.76 -17.15 -12.51
C LEU A 262 -32.09 -18.03 -11.30
N LYS A 263 -31.13 -18.82 -10.81
CA LYS A 263 -31.27 -19.74 -9.67
C LYS A 263 -32.45 -20.70 -9.83
N ILE A 264 -32.72 -21.13 -11.06
CA ILE A 264 -33.82 -22.05 -11.44
C ILE A 264 -33.32 -23.00 -12.53
N GLU A 265 -33.74 -24.25 -12.50
CA GLU A 265 -33.41 -25.19 -13.59
C GLU A 265 -34.09 -24.76 -14.89
N THR A 266 -33.43 -24.93 -16.03
CA THR A 266 -33.98 -24.44 -17.31
C THR A 266 -35.23 -25.21 -17.75
N SER A 267 -35.43 -26.43 -17.24
CA SER A 267 -36.66 -27.23 -17.38
C SER A 267 -37.86 -26.61 -16.65
N GLU A 268 -37.65 -26.07 -15.44
CA GLU A 268 -38.68 -25.36 -14.69
C GLU A 268 -38.93 -23.97 -15.29
N LEU A 269 -37.86 -23.29 -15.74
CA LEU A 269 -37.98 -22.02 -16.46
C LEU A 269 -38.84 -22.14 -17.72
N ALA A 270 -38.71 -23.26 -18.45
CA ALA A 270 -39.49 -23.53 -19.66
C ALA A 270 -41.01 -23.44 -19.42
N LYS A 271 -41.49 -23.76 -18.21
CA LYS A 271 -42.91 -23.67 -17.83
C LYS A 271 -43.34 -22.21 -17.60
N LEU A 272 -42.44 -21.38 -17.07
CA LEU A 272 -42.71 -19.98 -16.73
C LEU A 272 -42.70 -19.03 -17.94
N VAL A 273 -42.06 -19.44 -19.03
CA VAL A 273 -41.95 -18.65 -20.27
C VAL A 273 -43.01 -19.00 -21.30
N GLN A 274 -43.93 -19.93 -21.00
CA GLN A 274 -45.06 -20.27 -21.86
C GLN A 274 -45.99 -19.07 -22.06
N PRO A 275 -46.82 -19.02 -23.13
CA PRO A 275 -47.86 -18.02 -23.28
C PRO A 275 -48.71 -17.93 -21.99
N ASN A 276 -48.87 -16.72 -21.45
CA ASN A 276 -49.51 -16.41 -20.15
C ASN A 276 -48.69 -16.76 -18.88
N GLY A 277 -47.44 -17.22 -19.03
CA GLY A 277 -46.51 -17.43 -17.91
C GLY A 277 -45.94 -16.12 -17.37
N SER A 278 -45.50 -16.14 -16.11
CA SER A 278 -44.98 -14.95 -15.40
C SER A 278 -43.70 -14.37 -15.98
N LEU A 279 -42.95 -15.16 -16.76
CA LEU A 279 -41.71 -14.77 -17.43
C LEU A 279 -41.85 -14.83 -18.97
N TYR A 280 -43.08 -14.79 -19.48
CA TYR A 280 -43.32 -14.70 -20.92
C TYR A 280 -42.59 -13.48 -21.50
N GLY A 281 -41.77 -13.70 -22.53
CA GLY A 281 -40.86 -12.70 -23.12
C GLY A 281 -39.38 -13.00 -22.90
N LEU A 282 -39.01 -13.76 -21.86
CA LEU A 282 -37.59 -14.12 -21.65
C LEU A 282 -37.04 -15.02 -22.78
N HIS A 283 -37.90 -15.72 -23.50
CA HIS A 283 -37.52 -16.54 -24.66
C HIS A 283 -36.94 -15.73 -25.84
N THR A 284 -37.10 -14.39 -25.86
CA THR A 284 -36.49 -13.52 -26.88
C THR A 284 -35.09 -13.05 -26.50
N ASP A 285 -34.65 -13.30 -25.27
CA ASP A 285 -33.32 -12.92 -24.80
C ASP A 285 -32.24 -13.81 -25.43
N GLN A 286 -31.17 -13.20 -25.92
CA GLN A 286 -30.10 -13.93 -26.61
C GLN A 286 -29.10 -14.59 -25.65
N ARG A 287 -29.12 -14.22 -24.37
CA ARG A 287 -28.17 -14.68 -23.36
C ARG A 287 -28.67 -15.91 -22.60
N HIS A 288 -29.99 -16.08 -22.47
CA HIS A 288 -30.60 -17.18 -21.72
C HIS A 288 -31.15 -18.27 -22.64
N VAL A 289 -31.10 -19.52 -22.16
CA VAL A 289 -31.74 -20.68 -22.79
C VAL A 289 -32.89 -21.15 -21.91
N VAL A 290 -34.09 -21.13 -22.47
CA VAL A 290 -35.35 -21.37 -21.74
C VAL A 290 -35.93 -22.76 -21.97
N PHE A 291 -35.08 -23.74 -22.31
CA PHE A 291 -35.46 -25.15 -22.45
C PHE A 291 -34.48 -26.05 -21.68
N GLY A 292 -34.95 -27.25 -21.32
CA GLY A 292 -34.30 -28.16 -20.37
C GLY A 292 -32.87 -28.57 -20.72
N GLY A 293 -32.11 -28.95 -19.69
CA GLY A 293 -30.71 -29.39 -19.76
C GLY A 293 -29.74 -28.54 -18.93
N GLY A 294 -30.19 -27.45 -18.30
CA GLY A 294 -29.45 -26.71 -17.29
C GLY A 294 -29.96 -27.02 -15.88
N SER A 295 -29.07 -27.51 -15.01
CA SER A 295 -29.41 -27.95 -13.65
C SER A 295 -28.49 -27.33 -12.60
N LEU A 296 -29.04 -27.05 -11.41
CA LEU A 296 -28.33 -26.42 -10.31
C LEU A 296 -27.45 -27.41 -9.55
N LEU A 297 -26.27 -26.96 -9.13
CA LEU A 297 -25.37 -27.70 -8.25
C LEU A 297 -25.43 -27.08 -6.85
N LYS A 298 -25.87 -27.88 -5.87
CA LYS A 298 -26.10 -27.42 -4.49
C LYS A 298 -25.23 -28.17 -3.49
N LYS A 299 -24.59 -27.43 -2.58
CA LYS A 299 -23.82 -27.97 -1.45
C LYS A 299 -24.41 -27.40 -0.17
N ASN A 300 -24.83 -28.26 0.76
CA ASN A 300 -25.50 -27.84 2.00
C ASN A 300 -26.72 -26.90 1.80
N GLY A 301 -27.47 -27.08 0.72
CA GLY A 301 -28.64 -26.25 0.39
C GLY A 301 -28.31 -24.93 -0.33
N GLU A 302 -27.03 -24.53 -0.39
CA GLU A 302 -26.58 -23.36 -1.14
C GLU A 302 -26.24 -23.72 -2.59
N ILE A 303 -26.61 -22.86 -3.54
CA ILE A 303 -26.20 -23.02 -4.95
C ILE A 303 -24.73 -22.62 -5.07
N VAL A 304 -23.88 -23.57 -5.44
CA VAL A 304 -22.44 -23.36 -5.64
C VAL A 304 -22.06 -23.31 -7.12
N GLY A 305 -22.98 -23.66 -8.02
CA GLY A 305 -22.80 -23.61 -9.45
C GLY A 305 -23.99 -24.19 -10.23
N ALA A 306 -23.78 -24.43 -11.51
CA ALA A 306 -24.72 -25.12 -12.37
C ALA A 306 -24.00 -25.91 -13.46
N VAL A 307 -24.68 -26.93 -13.98
CA VAL A 307 -24.25 -27.71 -15.15
C VAL A 307 -25.26 -27.52 -16.27
N GLY A 308 -24.76 -27.44 -17.50
CA GLY A 308 -25.56 -27.36 -18.72
C GLY A 308 -25.13 -28.44 -19.69
N VAL A 309 -26.11 -29.12 -20.27
CA VAL A 309 -25.90 -30.21 -21.23
C VAL A 309 -26.69 -29.95 -22.50
N SER A 310 -26.06 -30.18 -23.65
CA SER A 310 -26.67 -30.06 -24.97
C SER A 310 -26.10 -31.07 -25.96
N GLY A 311 -26.95 -31.70 -26.75
CA GLY A 311 -26.53 -32.63 -27.82
C GLY A 311 -27.62 -33.58 -28.31
N GLY A 312 -28.68 -33.76 -27.52
CA GLY A 312 -29.82 -34.62 -27.86
C GLY A 312 -31.15 -33.87 -27.87
N THR A 313 -32.23 -34.61 -27.63
CA THR A 313 -33.53 -34.01 -27.30
C THR A 313 -33.50 -33.37 -25.91
N VAL A 314 -34.49 -32.54 -25.58
CA VAL A 314 -34.58 -31.91 -24.25
C VAL A 314 -34.59 -32.95 -23.12
N ASP A 315 -35.32 -34.05 -23.29
CA ASP A 315 -35.37 -35.13 -22.29
C ASP A 315 -34.03 -35.85 -22.13
N GLU A 316 -33.28 -35.99 -23.22
CA GLU A 316 -31.95 -36.60 -23.22
C GLU A 316 -30.92 -35.71 -22.54
N ASP A 317 -30.93 -34.41 -22.86
CA ASP A 317 -30.09 -33.40 -22.20
C ASP A 317 -30.37 -33.38 -20.69
N MET A 318 -31.65 -33.42 -20.29
CA MET A 318 -32.05 -33.50 -18.88
C MET A 318 -31.60 -34.79 -18.20
N THR A 319 -31.63 -35.92 -18.90
CA THR A 319 -31.17 -37.21 -18.38
C THR A 319 -29.67 -37.19 -18.06
N VAL A 320 -28.86 -36.61 -18.96
CA VAL A 320 -27.42 -36.46 -18.74
C VAL A 320 -27.13 -35.42 -17.65
N ALA A 321 -27.82 -34.28 -17.65
CA ALA A 321 -27.69 -33.25 -16.61
C ALA A 321 -28.03 -33.81 -15.21
N LYS A 322 -29.02 -34.70 -15.11
CA LYS A 322 -29.35 -35.39 -13.86
C LYS A 322 -28.20 -36.27 -13.35
N ALA A 323 -27.54 -37.02 -14.24
CA ALA A 323 -26.37 -37.83 -13.87
C ALA A 323 -25.19 -36.98 -13.37
N CYS A 324 -25.01 -35.78 -13.93
CA CYS A 324 -24.06 -34.78 -13.45
C CYS A 324 -24.38 -34.32 -12.01
N VAL A 325 -25.63 -33.95 -11.74
CA VAL A 325 -26.07 -33.50 -10.40
C VAL A 325 -25.97 -34.62 -9.38
N GLU A 326 -26.39 -35.84 -9.71
CA GLU A 326 -26.32 -36.99 -8.82
C GLU A 326 -24.88 -37.33 -8.40
N ALA A 327 -23.91 -37.18 -9.32
CA ALA A 327 -22.50 -37.37 -9.00
C ALA A 327 -21.98 -36.28 -8.06
N PHE A 328 -22.38 -35.03 -8.26
CA PHE A 328 -22.01 -33.93 -7.37
C PHE A 328 -22.57 -34.09 -5.95
N CYS A 329 -23.81 -34.59 -5.81
CA CYS A 329 -24.40 -34.82 -4.50
C CYS A 329 -23.76 -35.98 -3.72
N LYS A 330 -23.01 -36.87 -4.40
CA LYS A 330 -22.32 -38.02 -3.79
C LYS A 330 -20.86 -37.73 -3.42
N SER A 331 -20.31 -36.60 -3.86
CA SER A 331 -18.92 -36.19 -3.66
C SER A 331 -18.75 -35.24 -2.48
#